data_AF-A0AA39VH66-F1
#
_entry.id   AF-A0AA39VH66-F1
#
_cell.length_a   1.000
_cell.length_b   1.000
_cell.length_c   1.000
_cell.angle_alpha   90.00
_cell.angle_beta   90.00
_cell.angle_gamma   90.00
#
_symmetry.space_group_name_H-M   'P 1'
#
loop_
_entity.id
_entity.type
_entity.pdbx_description
1 polymer ?
#
loop_
_entity_poly.entity_id
_entity_poly.type
_entity_poly.pdbx_seq_one_letter_code
_entity_poly.pdbx_strand_id
1 'polypeptide(L)'
;MEFFNKAKAVRLRSHLGKYLAAAEDEETVRLTRDGSSRKARWTVEFAEGDTHIIRLKSHYNKYLTASSEEQSLLAGMTGKKVIQSEEKKESCTEWEPRTEGLYYVKLRTRSGKFLRANGGSPPWRNTVTHDVPRRTATQDWVLWQVDVVDILQLDNSLSNVVSFSSFSSSTTYPEEFSDSDSGSPVVSSGSPHAFLREVW
;
A
#
# COMPACT_ATOMS: atom_id res chain seq x y z
N MET A 1 13.63 4.13 2.44
CA MET A 1 13.26 5.39 3.14
C MET A 1 12.41 6.36 2.30
N GLU A 2 12.61 6.49 1.00
CA GLU A 2 11.99 7.56 0.19
C GLU A 2 10.46 7.67 0.29
N PHE A 3 9.74 6.56 0.48
CA PHE A 3 8.28 6.54 0.62
C PHE A 3 7.76 7.32 1.84
N PHE A 4 8.55 7.41 2.92
CA PHE A 4 8.12 7.99 4.19
C PHE A 4 8.47 9.48 4.30
N ASN A 5 9.49 9.95 3.58
CA ASN A 5 9.99 11.33 3.67
C ASN A 5 8.96 12.40 3.27
N LYS A 6 7.98 12.03 2.44
CA LYS A 6 6.93 12.93 1.96
C LYS A 6 5.54 12.55 2.50
N ALA A 7 5.43 11.47 3.27
CA ALA A 7 4.16 10.93 3.69
C ALA A 7 3.84 11.33 5.13
N LYS A 8 2.69 11.95 5.33
CA LYS A 8 2.12 12.19 6.65
C LYS A 8 1.42 10.94 7.18
N ALA A 9 0.75 10.22 6.28
CA ALA A 9 0.10 8.96 6.60
C ALA A 9 0.19 7.98 5.43
N VAL A 10 0.29 6.70 5.77
CA VAL A 10 0.42 5.60 4.83
C VAL A 10 -0.57 4.48 5.12
N ARG A 11 -0.76 3.61 4.13
CA ARG A 11 -1.30 2.26 4.28
C ARG A 11 -0.23 1.27 3.84
N LEU A 12 -0.13 0.16 4.54
CA LEU A 12 0.85 -0.88 4.26
C LEU A 12 0.12 -2.11 3.74
N ARG A 13 0.37 -2.48 2.47
CA ARG A 13 -0.24 -3.63 1.81
C ARG A 13 0.74 -4.80 1.77
N SER A 14 0.30 -5.94 2.28
CA SER A 14 1.05 -7.20 2.28
C SER A 14 1.02 -7.92 0.93
N HIS A 15 1.88 -8.92 0.76
CA HIS A 15 1.86 -9.86 -0.37
C HIS A 15 0.51 -10.57 -0.59
N LEU A 16 -0.36 -10.64 0.42
CA LEU A 16 -1.71 -11.22 0.33
C LEU A 16 -2.75 -10.23 -0.22
N GLY A 17 -2.32 -9.03 -0.63
CA GLY A 17 -3.20 -7.94 -1.06
C GLY A 17 -4.01 -7.33 0.08
N LYS A 18 -3.68 -7.65 1.34
CA LYS A 18 -4.36 -7.15 2.56
C LYS A 18 -3.55 -6.06 3.23
N TYR A 19 -4.24 -5.18 3.94
CA TYR A 19 -3.67 -4.03 4.62
C TYR A 19 -3.41 -4.30 6.10
N LEU A 20 -2.33 -3.71 6.63
CA LEU A 20 -2.05 -3.65 8.05
C LEU A 20 -3.10 -2.77 8.74
N ALA A 21 -3.83 -3.30 9.72
CA ALA A 21 -4.84 -2.55 10.44
C ALA A 21 -4.79 -2.75 11.97
N ALA A 22 -5.02 -1.65 12.68
CA ALA A 22 -5.27 -1.63 14.10
C ALA A 22 -6.66 -2.19 14.42
N ALA A 23 -6.74 -3.17 15.31
CA ALA A 23 -8.01 -3.75 15.73
C ALA A 23 -8.71 -2.85 16.76
N GLU A 24 -10.00 -3.14 16.97
CA GLU A 24 -10.91 -2.36 17.84
C GLU A 24 -10.67 -2.59 19.32
N ASP A 25 -10.00 -3.68 19.68
CA ASP A 25 -9.52 -3.94 21.05
C ASP A 25 -8.38 -3.01 21.47
N GLU A 26 -7.90 -2.17 20.54
CA GLU A 26 -6.80 -1.24 20.71
C GLU A 26 -5.52 -1.88 21.25
N GLU A 27 -5.34 -3.18 21.04
CA GLU A 27 -4.16 -3.95 21.44
C GLU A 27 -3.63 -4.74 20.24
N THR A 28 -4.51 -5.37 19.46
CA THR A 28 -4.09 -6.25 18.38
C THR A 28 -3.93 -5.52 17.05
N VAL A 29 -3.07 -6.08 16.21
CA VAL A 29 -2.85 -5.63 14.83
C VAL A 29 -3.05 -6.84 13.91
N ARG A 30 -3.79 -6.62 12.83
CA ARG A 30 -4.24 -7.69 11.93
C ARG A 30 -4.23 -7.25 10.48
N LEU A 31 -4.32 -8.22 9.58
CA LEU A 31 -4.53 -7.97 8.16
C LEU A 31 -6.02 -7.84 7.84
N THR A 32 -6.38 -6.82 7.05
CA THR A 32 -7.76 -6.59 6.58
C THR A 32 -7.81 -6.45 5.07
N ARG A 33 -8.96 -6.79 4.46
CA ARG A 33 -9.21 -6.47 3.04
C ARG A 33 -9.69 -5.03 2.87
N ASP A 34 -10.27 -4.44 3.90
CA ASP A 34 -10.73 -3.05 3.87
C ASP A 34 -9.57 -2.09 4.12
N GLY A 35 -8.85 -1.78 3.05
CA GLY A 35 -7.81 -0.75 3.06
C GLY A 35 -8.36 0.66 3.22
N SER A 36 -9.64 0.90 2.94
CA SER A 36 -10.23 2.23 3.02
C SER A 36 -10.45 2.70 4.47
N SER A 37 -10.59 1.75 5.39
CA SER A 37 -10.78 2.00 6.82
C SER A 37 -9.72 2.91 7.44
N ARG A 38 -10.16 3.76 8.38
CA ARG A 38 -9.24 4.54 9.24
C ARG A 38 -8.30 3.65 10.04
N LYS A 39 -8.73 2.43 10.37
CA LYS A 39 -7.93 1.42 11.07
C LYS A 39 -6.70 0.97 10.29
N ALA A 40 -6.73 1.07 8.97
CA ALA A 40 -5.61 0.73 8.09
C ALA A 40 -4.65 1.90 7.84
N ARG A 41 -5.00 3.12 8.31
CA ARG A 41 -4.19 4.31 8.14
C ARG A 41 -3.22 4.46 9.31
N TRP A 42 -1.94 4.60 8.99
CA TRP A 42 -0.87 4.78 9.95
C TRP A 42 -0.20 6.13 9.71
N THR A 43 -0.22 7.00 10.71
CA THR A 43 0.52 8.26 10.70
C THR A 43 2.00 7.95 10.86
N VAL A 44 2.84 8.63 10.08
CA VAL A 44 4.28 8.48 10.12
C VAL A 44 4.85 9.58 10.99
N GLU A 45 5.57 9.20 12.04
CA GLU A 45 6.33 10.11 12.90
C GLU A 45 7.80 9.70 12.83
N PHE A 46 8.73 10.65 12.65
CA PHE A 46 10.16 10.35 12.67
C PHE A 46 10.67 10.32 14.11
N ALA A 47 11.59 9.40 14.41
CA ALA A 47 12.22 9.38 15.73
C ALA A 47 13.09 10.63 15.94
N GLU A 48 13.15 11.10 17.18
CA GLU A 48 13.93 12.29 17.52
C GLU A 48 15.42 12.05 17.24
N GLY A 49 16.00 12.87 16.36
CA GLY A 49 17.41 12.80 15.99
C GLY A 49 17.79 11.78 14.90
N ASP A 50 16.86 10.96 14.39
CA ASP A 50 17.14 10.05 13.27
C ASP A 50 16.00 9.99 12.24
N THR A 51 16.25 10.56 11.07
CA THR A 51 15.31 10.54 9.94
C THR A 51 15.18 9.15 9.29
N HIS A 52 16.04 8.18 9.63
CA HIS A 52 15.98 6.80 9.13
C HIS A 52 15.07 5.89 9.95
N ILE A 53 14.62 6.37 11.11
CA ILE A 53 13.77 5.62 12.02
C ILE A 53 12.39 6.29 12.06
N ILE A 54 11.36 5.47 11.90
CA ILE A 54 9.97 5.91 11.95
C ILE A 54 9.22 5.20 13.07
N ARG A 55 8.20 5.88 13.59
CA ARG A 55 7.15 5.37 14.45
C ARG A 55 5.85 5.43 13.65
N LEU A 56 5.09 4.34 13.68
CA LEU A 56 3.82 4.23 12.96
C LEU A 56 2.68 4.30 13.98
N LYS A 57 1.86 5.34 13.88
CA LYS A 57 0.78 5.62 14.83
C LYS A 57 -0.58 5.29 14.23
N SER A 58 -1.34 4.47 14.94
CA SER A 58 -2.68 4.05 14.57
C SER A 58 -3.69 5.17 14.77
N HIS A 59 -4.89 4.97 14.22
CA HIS A 59 -6.02 5.88 14.44
C HIS A 59 -6.45 5.97 15.93
N TYR A 60 -6.06 5.02 16.76
CA TYR A 60 -6.27 5.03 18.22
C TYR A 60 -5.17 5.76 19.01
N ASN A 61 -4.30 6.52 18.35
CA ASN A 61 -3.14 7.19 18.95
C ASN A 61 -2.15 6.23 19.64
N LYS A 62 -2.10 4.98 19.19
CA LYS A 62 -1.17 3.94 19.66
C LYS A 62 -0.12 3.65 18.61
N TYR A 63 1.04 3.19 19.01
CA TYR A 63 2.14 2.89 18.10
C TYR A 63 2.19 1.43 17.72
N LEU A 64 2.59 1.14 16.49
CA LEU A 64 2.92 -0.20 16.04
C LEU A 64 4.16 -0.69 16.80
N THR A 65 3.98 -1.68 17.67
CA THR A 65 5.00 -2.11 18.63
C THR A 65 5.39 -3.56 18.40
N ALA A 66 6.69 -3.80 18.23
CA ALA A 66 7.28 -5.13 18.25
C ALA A 66 7.35 -5.63 19.70
N SER A 67 6.49 -6.57 20.09
CA SER A 67 6.48 -7.08 21.47
C SER A 67 7.76 -7.85 21.78
N SER A 68 8.46 -7.46 22.85
CA SER A 68 9.60 -8.22 23.37
C SER A 68 9.19 -9.51 24.08
N GLU A 69 7.93 -9.59 24.51
CA GLU A 69 7.42 -10.75 25.24
C GLU A 69 7.60 -12.03 24.43
N GLU A 70 8.06 -13.07 25.11
CA GLU A 70 8.29 -14.39 24.54
C GLU A 70 6.98 -15.15 24.37
N GLN A 71 5.93 -14.48 23.89
CA GLN A 71 4.76 -15.17 23.36
C GLN A 71 5.14 -15.71 21.99
N SER A 72 5.78 -16.87 22.01
CA SER A 72 5.78 -17.77 20.85
C SER A 72 4.33 -17.96 20.47
N LEU A 73 3.93 -17.41 19.32
CA LEU A 73 2.57 -17.48 18.84
C LEU A 73 2.27 -18.91 18.40
N LEU A 74 1.90 -19.74 19.38
CA LEU A 74 1.50 -21.14 19.25
C LEU A 74 2.61 -22.07 18.72
N ALA A 75 2.53 -23.34 19.08
CA ALA A 75 3.53 -24.34 18.72
C ALA A 75 3.72 -24.44 17.19
N GLY A 76 4.96 -24.31 16.73
CA GLY A 76 5.35 -24.56 15.34
C GLY A 76 5.51 -23.33 14.43
N MET A 77 5.19 -22.11 14.88
CA MET A 77 5.40 -20.88 14.10
C MET A 77 6.51 -20.02 14.68
N THR A 78 7.35 -19.46 13.80
CA THR A 78 8.41 -18.53 14.18
C THR A 78 7.89 -17.10 14.21
N GLY A 79 8.49 -16.26 15.06
CA GLY A 79 8.16 -14.83 15.17
C GLY A 79 7.45 -14.44 16.45
N LYS A 80 7.63 -13.18 16.86
CA LYS A 80 6.98 -12.59 18.04
C LYS A 80 5.83 -11.68 17.61
N LYS A 81 4.84 -11.49 18.49
CA LYS A 81 3.63 -10.69 18.21
C LYS A 81 3.99 -9.23 17.92
N VAL A 82 3.24 -8.61 17.01
CA VAL A 82 3.21 -7.16 16.83
C VAL A 82 1.86 -6.67 17.31
N ILE A 83 1.88 -5.66 18.16
CA ILE A 83 0.70 -5.09 18.82
C ILE A 83 0.62 -3.60 18.53
N GLN A 84 -0.46 -2.97 18.95
CA GLN A 84 -0.51 -1.53 19.13
C GLN A 84 -0.47 -1.22 20.63
N SER A 85 0.40 -0.31 21.04
CA SER A 85 0.51 0.09 22.45
C SER A 85 0.75 1.57 22.60
N GLU A 86 0.55 2.09 23.80
CA GLU A 86 1.09 3.40 24.17
C GLU A 86 2.62 3.42 24.05
N GLU A 87 3.15 4.64 24.00
CA GLU A 87 4.58 4.93 23.93
C GLU A 87 5.27 4.62 25.27
N LYS A 88 5.46 3.33 25.56
CA LYS A 88 6.13 2.88 26.78
C LYS A 88 7.64 2.69 26.61
N LYS A 89 8.07 2.25 25.42
CA LYS A 89 9.46 1.97 25.08
C LYS A 89 9.71 2.29 23.62
N GLU A 90 10.46 3.37 23.39
CA GLU A 90 10.83 3.84 22.06
C GLU A 90 11.46 2.74 21.20
N SER A 91 12.33 1.92 21.79
CA SER A 91 13.02 0.84 21.06
C SER A 91 12.11 -0.22 20.46
N CYS A 92 10.88 -0.37 20.95
CA CYS A 92 9.91 -1.35 20.45
C CYS A 92 8.91 -0.73 19.46
N THR A 93 8.77 0.59 19.44
CA THR A 93 7.91 1.34 18.54
C THR A 93 8.65 1.85 17.29
N GLU A 94 9.98 1.79 17.32
CA GLU A 94 10.88 2.20 16.24
C GLU A 94 11.05 1.14 15.16
N TRP A 95 10.89 1.58 13.91
CA TRP A 95 11.07 0.78 12.70
C TRP A 95 12.05 1.49 11.77
N GLU A 96 12.97 0.73 11.17
CA GLU A 96 13.91 1.16 10.15
C GLU A 96 13.40 0.68 8.77
N PRO A 97 12.83 1.57 7.92
CA PRO A 97 12.34 1.24 6.59
C PRO A 97 13.47 1.01 5.57
N ARG A 98 13.58 -0.23 5.10
CA ARG A 98 14.53 -0.63 4.05
C ARG A 98 13.81 -0.85 2.73
N THR A 99 14.09 0.01 1.76
CA THR A 99 13.50 -0.10 0.42
C THR A 99 14.04 -1.37 -0.27
N GLU A 100 13.14 -2.14 -0.85
CA GLU A 100 13.46 -3.33 -1.65
C GLU A 100 12.80 -3.19 -3.03
N GLY A 101 13.59 -2.95 -4.07
CA GLY A 101 13.05 -2.63 -5.40
C GLY A 101 12.30 -1.29 -5.44
N LEU A 102 11.42 -1.13 -6.43
CA LEU A 102 10.78 0.15 -6.73
C LEU A 102 9.53 0.47 -5.90
N TYR A 103 8.87 -0.53 -5.32
CA TYR A 103 7.54 -0.37 -4.69
C TYR A 103 7.40 -1.01 -3.32
N TYR A 104 8.42 -1.72 -2.83
CA TYR A 104 8.34 -2.47 -1.59
C TYR A 104 9.29 -1.93 -0.53
N VAL A 105 8.90 -2.14 0.72
CA VAL A 105 9.71 -1.85 1.90
C VAL A 105 9.67 -3.01 2.88
N LYS A 106 10.78 -3.23 3.56
CA LYS A 106 10.88 -4.05 4.76
C LYS A 106 10.98 -3.12 5.97
N LEU A 107 10.13 -3.32 6.97
CA LEU A 107 10.19 -2.56 8.22
C LEU A 107 10.97 -3.37 9.24
N ARG A 108 12.19 -2.91 9.57
CA ARG A 108 13.11 -3.63 10.44
C ARG A 108 13.04 -3.11 11.87
N THR A 109 12.98 -4.00 12.85
CA THR A 109 13.10 -3.67 14.27
C THR A 109 14.57 -3.40 14.62
N ARG A 110 14.83 -2.74 15.76
CA ARG A 110 16.19 -2.57 16.30
C ARG A 110 16.93 -3.90 16.55
N SER A 111 16.18 -4.97 16.84
CA SER A 111 16.71 -6.35 16.98
C SER A 111 17.02 -7.05 15.65
N GLY A 112 16.81 -6.38 14.52
CA GLY A 112 17.13 -6.87 13.19
C GLY A 112 16.09 -7.82 12.57
N LYS A 113 14.91 -7.94 13.18
CA LYS A 113 13.76 -8.70 12.64
C LYS A 113 12.91 -7.82 11.76
N PHE A 114 12.02 -8.40 10.95
CA PHE A 114 11.19 -7.64 10.02
C PHE A 114 9.70 -7.84 10.28
N LEU A 115 8.91 -6.78 10.07
CA LEU A 115 7.46 -6.86 10.10
C LEU A 115 6.97 -7.87 9.05
N ARG A 116 6.20 -8.87 9.49
CA ARG A 116 5.77 -10.01 8.69
C ARG A 116 4.25 -10.14 8.69
N ALA A 117 3.68 -10.22 7.51
CA ALA A 117 2.28 -10.53 7.27
C ALA A 117 2.08 -12.06 7.20
N ASN A 118 1.32 -12.64 8.13
CA ASN A 118 1.12 -14.09 8.14
C ASN A 118 -0.06 -14.51 7.28
N GLY A 119 0.22 -15.40 6.32
CA GLY A 119 -0.77 -16.19 5.61
C GLY A 119 -1.08 -17.52 6.32
N GLY A 120 -2.05 -18.27 5.78
CA GLY A 120 -2.34 -19.65 6.22
C GLY A 120 -3.73 -19.84 6.83
N SER A 121 -3.93 -20.99 7.47
CA SER A 121 -5.19 -21.38 8.14
C SER A 121 -5.42 -20.62 9.46
N PRO A 122 -6.63 -20.61 10.03
CA PRO A 122 -6.82 -20.18 11.41
C PRO A 122 -6.02 -21.09 12.37
N PRO A 123 -5.60 -20.61 13.56
CA PRO A 123 -5.75 -19.25 14.11
C PRO A 123 -4.77 -18.19 13.58
N TRP A 124 -3.76 -18.57 12.78
CA TRP A 124 -2.67 -17.68 12.33
C TRP A 124 -3.05 -16.74 11.19
N ARG A 125 -4.13 -17.06 10.45
CA ARG A 125 -4.62 -16.25 9.35
C ARG A 125 -4.82 -14.79 9.78
N ASN A 126 -4.29 -13.87 8.99
CA ASN A 126 -4.40 -12.43 9.20
C ASN A 126 -3.67 -11.88 10.44
N THR A 127 -2.77 -12.66 11.05
CA THR A 127 -1.93 -12.16 12.13
C THR A 127 -0.71 -11.41 11.58
N VAL A 128 -0.12 -10.57 12.43
CA VAL A 128 1.10 -9.81 12.11
C VAL A 128 2.15 -10.10 13.17
N THR A 129 3.37 -10.39 12.72
CA THR A 129 4.50 -10.74 13.59
C THR A 129 5.74 -9.98 13.18
N HIS A 130 6.80 -10.07 13.97
CA HIS A 130 8.13 -9.69 13.51
C HIS A 130 9.09 -10.88 13.61
N ASP A 131 9.76 -11.19 12.51
CA ASP A 131 10.64 -12.36 12.38
C ASP A 131 11.66 -12.16 11.24
N VAL A 132 12.63 -13.07 11.13
CA VAL A 132 13.52 -13.15 9.97
C VAL A 132 13.01 -14.28 9.06
N PRO A 133 12.70 -14.01 7.78
CA PRO A 133 12.27 -15.05 6.86
C PRO A 133 13.43 -16.01 6.58
N ARG A 134 13.33 -17.24 7.10
CA ARG A 134 14.37 -18.28 6.95
C ARG A 134 14.20 -19.14 5.70
N ARG A 135 12.98 -19.23 5.17
CA ARG A 135 12.66 -20.06 4.00
C ARG A 135 12.43 -19.19 2.77
N THR A 136 12.78 -19.70 1.59
CA THR A 136 12.56 -19.02 0.30
C THR A 136 11.09 -18.64 0.11
N ALA A 137 10.16 -19.55 0.42
CA ALA A 137 8.72 -19.33 0.29
C ALA A 137 8.15 -18.24 1.23
N THR A 138 8.93 -17.78 2.21
CA THR A 138 8.50 -16.77 3.19
C THR A 138 9.18 -15.41 3.01
N GLN A 139 10.06 -15.26 2.01
CA GLN A 139 10.78 -14.00 1.78
C GLN A 139 9.83 -12.84 1.50
N ASP A 140 8.76 -13.08 0.74
CA ASP A 140 7.78 -12.04 0.39
C ASP A 140 6.88 -11.65 1.57
N TRP A 141 6.89 -12.41 2.66
CA TRP A 141 5.99 -12.16 3.78
C TRP A 141 6.36 -10.91 4.58
N VAL A 142 7.60 -10.42 4.39
CA VAL A 142 8.12 -9.20 5.02
C VAL A 142 8.14 -8.00 4.08
N LEU A 143 7.71 -8.19 2.82
CA LEU A 143 7.57 -7.11 1.85
C LEU A 143 6.21 -6.43 2.01
N TRP A 144 6.25 -5.11 2.12
CA TRP A 144 5.08 -4.27 2.21
C TRP A 144 5.11 -3.23 1.10
N GLN A 145 4.02 -3.12 0.35
CA GLN A 145 3.80 -2.00 -0.56
C GLN A 145 3.27 -0.80 0.26
N VAL A 146 3.80 0.39 -0.01
CA VAL A 146 3.43 1.61 0.71
C VAL A 146 2.48 2.43 -0.17
N ASP A 147 1.24 2.56 0.27
CA ASP A 147 0.24 3.45 -0.33
C ASP A 147 0.21 4.75 0.48
N VAL A 148 0.67 5.86 -0.10
CA VAL A 148 0.64 7.18 0.58
C VAL A 148 -0.78 7.73 0.57
N VAL A 149 -1.30 8.07 1.76
CA VAL A 149 -2.69 8.53 1.94
C VAL A 149 -2.77 10.02 2.21
N ASP A 150 -1.78 10.56 2.92
CA ASP A 150 -1.66 12.00 3.20
C ASP A 150 -0.20 12.39 2.98
N ILE A 151 0.04 13.51 2.31
CA ILE A 151 1.37 14.02 1.99
C ILE A 151 1.68 15.12 2.99
N LEU A 152 2.91 15.16 3.50
CA LEU A 152 3.37 16.31 4.26
C LEU A 152 3.37 17.51 3.30
N GLN A 153 2.37 18.39 3.42
CA GLN A 153 2.48 19.73 2.87
C GLN A 153 3.59 20.41 3.65
N LEU A 154 4.83 20.28 3.15
CA LEU A 154 5.86 21.24 3.50
C LEU A 154 5.27 22.59 3.12
N ASP A 155 5.14 23.47 4.10
CA ASP A 155 4.61 24.82 3.99
C ASP A 155 5.47 25.64 3.02
N ASN A 156 5.28 25.38 1.73
CA ASN A 156 5.74 26.28 0.71
C ASN A 156 4.80 27.47 0.80
N SER A 157 5.19 28.53 1.52
CA SER A 157 4.48 29.81 1.61
C SER A 157 4.39 30.56 0.27
N LEU A 158 4.44 29.83 -0.86
CA LEU A 158 4.38 30.32 -2.23
C LEU A 158 3.47 29.48 -3.15
N SER A 159 2.59 28.61 -2.64
CA SER A 159 1.65 27.85 -3.49
C SER A 159 0.24 28.45 -3.56
N ASN A 160 0.14 29.77 -3.70
CA ASN A 160 -1.10 30.44 -4.11
C ASN A 160 -1.39 30.33 -5.62
N VAL A 161 -0.69 29.47 -6.37
CA VAL A 161 -0.79 29.48 -7.84
C VAL A 161 -0.75 28.08 -8.47
N VAL A 162 -1.53 27.12 -7.98
CA VAL A 162 -2.05 26.06 -8.88
C VAL A 162 -3.24 25.37 -8.23
N SER A 163 -4.42 25.96 -8.41
CA SER A 163 -5.66 25.22 -8.40
C SER A 163 -5.64 24.28 -9.61
N PHE A 164 -5.39 22.99 -9.39
CA PHE A 164 -5.67 21.99 -10.41
C PHE A 164 -7.18 21.76 -10.45
N SER A 165 -7.85 22.47 -11.35
CA SER A 165 -9.23 22.16 -11.73
C SER A 165 -9.28 20.78 -12.38
N SER A 166 -10.14 19.93 -11.85
CA SER A 166 -10.50 18.63 -12.39
C SER A 166 -11.00 18.72 -13.85
N PHE A 167 -10.56 17.74 -14.64
CA PHE A 167 -11.24 17.09 -15.76
C PHE A 167 -12.16 17.93 -16.65
N SER A 168 -11.74 18.15 -17.91
CA SER A 168 -12.55 17.94 -19.11
C SER A 168 -11.67 18.00 -20.35
N SER A 169 -11.39 16.85 -20.97
CA SER A 169 -10.92 16.79 -22.36
C SER A 169 -12.12 16.50 -23.23
N SER A 170 -12.78 17.55 -23.71
CA SER A 170 -13.63 17.49 -24.89
C SER A 170 -12.75 17.72 -26.11
N THR A 171 -12.60 16.71 -26.95
CA THR A 171 -11.92 16.79 -28.24
C THR A 171 -12.78 17.58 -29.22
N THR A 172 -12.37 18.81 -29.54
CA THR A 172 -12.89 19.61 -30.65
C THR A 172 -11.80 19.69 -31.71
N TYR A 173 -12.14 19.19 -32.90
CA TYR A 173 -11.37 19.24 -34.15
C TYR A 173 -10.92 20.66 -34.52
N PRO A 174 -9.85 20.80 -35.31
CA PRO A 174 -9.85 21.78 -36.37
C PRO A 174 -9.70 21.13 -37.75
N GLU A 175 -10.59 21.55 -38.64
CA GLU A 175 -10.57 21.30 -40.07
C GLU A 175 -9.27 21.84 -40.71
N GLU A 176 -8.60 21.01 -41.51
CA GLU A 176 -7.70 21.49 -42.55
C GLU A 176 -8.44 21.50 -43.89
N PHE A 177 -8.53 22.71 -44.43
CA PHE A 177 -9.10 23.07 -45.71
C PHE A 177 -8.11 22.70 -46.82
N SER A 178 -8.54 21.89 -47.78
CA SER A 178 -7.97 21.89 -49.14
C SER A 178 -9.01 21.37 -50.13
N ASP A 179 -9.61 22.33 -50.83
CA ASP A 179 -10.34 22.14 -52.08
C ASP A 179 -9.40 21.57 -53.16
N SER A 180 -9.88 20.59 -53.92
CA SER A 180 -9.89 20.61 -55.39
C SER A 180 -10.64 19.41 -55.97
N ASP A 181 -11.86 19.71 -56.36
CA ASP A 181 -12.68 19.25 -57.49
C ASP A 181 -12.23 18.05 -58.36
N SER A 182 -13.18 17.13 -58.57
CA SER A 182 -13.71 16.70 -59.88
C SER A 182 -13.99 15.19 -60.00
N GLY A 183 -15.25 14.84 -60.30
CA GLY A 183 -15.64 13.54 -60.88
C GLY A 183 -16.70 12.76 -60.10
N SER A 184 -17.97 12.99 -60.42
CA SER A 184 -19.08 12.01 -60.32
C SER A 184 -19.52 11.64 -61.75
N PRO A 185 -20.32 10.59 -62.03
CA PRO A 185 -21.14 9.78 -61.10
C PRO A 185 -21.15 8.25 -61.42
N VAL A 186 -22.02 7.50 -60.70
CA VAL A 186 -22.91 6.40 -61.21
C VAL A 186 -22.78 5.00 -60.53
N VAL A 187 -23.72 4.77 -59.61
CA VAL A 187 -24.74 3.67 -59.55
C VAL A 187 -24.43 2.27 -58.95
N SER A 188 -25.33 1.94 -58.01
CA SER A 188 -25.99 0.66 -57.68
C SER A 188 -25.41 -0.38 -56.71
N SER A 189 -26.13 -0.49 -55.59
CA SER A 189 -26.89 -1.65 -55.11
C SER A 189 -26.19 -3.02 -54.93
N GLY A 190 -26.28 -3.54 -53.70
CA GLY A 190 -26.27 -4.98 -53.43
C GLY A 190 -26.02 -5.35 -51.97
N SER A 191 -27.09 -5.55 -51.19
CA SER A 191 -27.04 -6.32 -49.93
C SER A 191 -27.13 -7.84 -50.21
N PRO A 192 -27.26 -8.69 -49.19
CA PRO A 192 -26.22 -9.59 -48.69
C PRO A 192 -26.45 -11.05 -49.12
N HIS A 193 -25.42 -11.89 -49.06
CA HIS A 193 -25.61 -13.34 -49.16
C HIS A 193 -25.11 -14.05 -47.90
N ALA A 194 -26.07 -14.60 -47.16
CA ALA A 194 -25.85 -15.69 -46.22
C ALA A 194 -25.42 -16.96 -46.97
N PHE A 195 -24.65 -17.83 -46.31
CA PHE A 195 -24.86 -19.27 -46.42
C PHE A 195 -24.32 -20.01 -45.18
N LEU A 196 -25.20 -20.88 -44.67
CA LEU A 196 -25.02 -21.91 -43.65
C LEU A 196 -23.92 -22.93 -44.00
N ARG A 197 -23.36 -23.57 -42.98
CA ARG A 197 -23.43 -25.03 -42.81
C ARG A 197 -22.96 -25.49 -41.44
N GLU A 198 -23.81 -26.31 -40.81
CA GLU A 198 -23.56 -27.15 -39.64
C GLU A 198 -22.76 -28.43 -39.98
N VAL A 199 -22.53 -29.20 -38.90
CA VAL A 199 -22.27 -30.65 -38.76
C VAL A 199 -20.83 -31.08 -39.11
N TRP A 200 -20.03 -31.74 -38.26
CA TRP A 200 -20.25 -32.62 -37.09
C TRP A 200 -19.34 -32.25 -35.92
#